data_AF-A0A9W4CUB6-F1
#
_entry.id   AF-A0A9W4CUB6-F1
#
_cell.length_a   1.000
_cell.length_b   1.000
_cell.length_c   1.000
_cell.angle_alpha   90.00
_cell.angle_beta   90.00
_cell.angle_gamma   90.00
#
_symmetry.space_group_name_H-M   'P 1'
#
loop_
_entity.id
_entity.type
_entity.pdbx_description
1 polymer ?
#
loop_
_entity_poly.entity_id
_entity_poly.type
_entity_poly.pdbx_seq_one_letter_code
_entity_poly.pdbx_strand_id
1 'polypeptide(L)'
;MSRFDDLFKSAKKQDPPEKQAPPNKTEQPSKKLSKSKDPNYVRTTVYLPQELHRQLKAIAATEGEEMSEIVEQLLKAWMSKHSDV
;
A
#
# COMPACT_ATOMS: atom_id res chain seq x y z
N MET A 1 0.26 26.12 22.16
CA MET A 1 0.85 26.03 20.80
C MET A 1 0.87 24.57 20.40
N SER A 2 0.41 24.25 19.18
CA SER A 2 0.04 22.88 18.79
C SER A 2 1.26 22.07 18.35
N ARG A 3 1.45 20.86 18.89
CA ARG A 3 2.60 19.97 18.62
C ARG A 3 2.79 19.64 17.13
N PHE A 4 1.75 19.83 16.33
CA PHE A 4 1.77 19.65 14.88
C PHE A 4 2.51 20.78 14.15
N ASP A 5 2.55 22.01 14.68
CA ASP A 5 3.24 23.14 14.04
C ASP A 5 4.76 22.91 13.93
N ASP A 6 5.36 22.26 14.93
CA ASP A 6 6.81 22.03 14.97
C ASP A 6 7.27 21.02 13.91
N LEU A 7 6.41 20.05 13.54
CA LEU A 7 6.68 19.10 12.47
C LEU A 7 6.72 19.79 11.09
N PHE A 8 5.76 20.66 10.80
CA PHE A 8 5.72 21.38 9.52
C PHE A 8 6.84 22.41 9.39
N LYS A 9 7.23 23.06 10.50
CA LYS A 9 8.38 23.97 10.53
C LYS A 9 9.71 23.24 10.32
N SER A 10 9.84 22.03 10.83
CA SER A 10 11.06 21.21 10.67
C SER A 10 11.23 20.73 9.22
N ALA A 11 10.14 20.38 8.54
CA ALA A 11 10.18 19.97 7.13
C ALA A 11 10.48 21.15 6.17
N LYS A 12 10.09 22.38 6.53
CA LYS A 12 10.26 23.56 5.66
C LYS A 12 11.66 24.19 5.73
N LYS A 13 12.52 23.77 6.67
CA LYS A 13 13.90 24.27 6.85
C LYS A 13 14.96 23.49 6.05
N GLN A 14 14.56 22.59 5.17
CA GLN A 14 15.50 21.95 4.24
C GLN A 14 15.69 22.86 3.03
N ASP A 15 16.74 23.68 3.08
CA ASP A 15 17.29 24.35 1.91
C ASP A 15 17.62 23.32 0.80
N PRO A 16 17.50 23.69 -0.49
CA PRO A 16 17.79 22.78 -1.60
C PRO A 16 19.27 22.36 -1.58
N PRO A 17 19.59 21.06 -1.55
CA PRO A 17 20.97 20.63 -1.67
C PRO A 17 21.47 20.89 -3.08
N GLU A 18 22.45 21.79 -3.13
CA GLU A 18 23.38 22.04 -4.21
C GLU A 18 23.92 20.75 -4.82
N LYS A 19 24.01 20.73 -6.16
CA LYS A 19 24.53 19.65 -7.02
C LYS A 19 25.76 18.98 -6.41
N GLN A 20 25.66 17.68 -6.13
CA GLN A 20 26.83 16.81 -5.96
C GLN A 20 26.69 15.56 -6.86
N ALA A 21 27.84 15.17 -7.41
CA ALA A 21 28.12 14.19 -8.46
C ALA A 21 27.52 12.78 -8.20
N PRO A 22 27.43 11.89 -9.23
CA PRO A 22 26.59 10.71 -9.16
C PRO A 22 27.14 9.71 -8.13
N PRO A 23 26.36 9.32 -7.11
CA PRO A 23 26.77 8.26 -6.22
C PRO A 23 26.70 6.92 -6.97
N ASN A 24 27.82 6.22 -6.87
CA ASN A 24 28.06 4.82 -7.20
C ASN A 24 26.78 3.97 -7.06
N LYS A 25 26.43 3.19 -8.09
CA LYS A 25 25.28 2.26 -8.10
C LYS A 25 25.52 1.15 -7.06
N THR A 26 25.25 1.44 -5.80
CA THR A 26 24.87 0.42 -4.85
C THR A 26 23.47 -0.01 -5.26
N GLU A 27 23.32 -1.29 -5.62
CA GLU A 27 22.05 -1.91 -5.94
C GLU A 27 21.07 -1.65 -4.79
N GLN A 28 20.24 -0.62 -4.95
CA GLN A 28 19.13 -0.39 -4.05
C GLN A 28 18.23 -1.61 -4.17
N PRO A 29 17.75 -2.18 -3.04
CA PRO A 29 16.75 -3.24 -3.10
C PRO A 29 15.64 -2.73 -4.00
N SER A 30 15.35 -3.48 -5.08
CA SER A 30 14.37 -3.10 -6.10
C SER A 30 13.19 -2.47 -5.38
N LYS A 31 13.02 -1.17 -5.60
CA LYS A 31 12.03 -0.35 -4.90
C LYS A 31 10.70 -1.04 -5.21
N LYS A 32 10.15 -1.81 -4.26
CA LYS A 32 8.93 -2.61 -4.49
C LYS A 32 7.93 -1.66 -5.13
N LEU A 33 7.66 -1.87 -6.42
CA LEU A 33 6.73 -1.03 -7.17
C LEU A 33 5.42 -1.12 -6.39
N SER A 34 4.86 0.04 -6.05
CA SER A 34 3.54 0.07 -5.42
C SER A 34 2.58 -0.75 -6.29
N LYS A 35 1.65 -1.51 -5.70
CA LYS A 35 0.74 -2.42 -6.46
C LYS A 35 0.07 -1.77 -7.68
N SER A 36 -0.18 -0.46 -7.62
CA SER A 36 -0.70 0.33 -8.75
C SER A 36 0.21 0.46 -9.98
N LYS A 37 1.50 0.16 -9.85
CA LYS A 37 2.54 0.25 -10.90
C LYS A 37 3.01 -1.13 -11.36
N ASP A 38 2.56 -2.18 -10.69
CA ASP A 38 2.87 -3.55 -11.07
C ASP A 38 1.90 -3.96 -12.20
N PRO A 39 2.40 -4.38 -13.38
CA PRO A 39 1.56 -4.77 -14.51
C PRO A 39 0.71 -6.03 -14.23
N ASN A 40 1.03 -6.80 -13.20
CA ASN A 40 0.27 -7.99 -12.82
C ASN A 40 -0.98 -7.68 -11.97
N TYR A 41 -1.19 -6.42 -11.58
CA TYR A 41 -2.33 -6.02 -10.76
C TYR A 41 -3.29 -5.12 -11.54
N VAL A 42 -4.58 -5.43 -11.44
CA VAL A 42 -5.65 -4.57 -11.95
C VAL A 42 -6.41 -3.97 -10.77
N ARG A 43 -6.53 -2.64 -10.74
CA ARG A 43 -7.30 -1.94 -9.71
C ARG A 43 -8.78 -2.26 -9.88
N THR A 44 -9.36 -2.85 -8.84
CA THR A 44 -10.80 -3.16 -8.78
C THR A 44 -11.43 -2.36 -7.64
N THR A 45 -12.58 -1.74 -7.90
CA THR A 45 -13.36 -1.00 -6.90
C THR A 45 -14.75 -1.61 -6.82
N VAL A 46 -15.15 -2.04 -5.63
CA VAL A 46 -16.46 -2.67 -5.37
C VAL A 46 -17.10 -2.05 -4.14
N TYR A 47 -18.42 -2.03 -4.11
CA TYR A 47 -19.17 -1.66 -2.93
C TYR A 47 -19.25 -2.84 -1.96
N LEU A 48 -18.91 -2.60 -0.70
CA LEU A 48 -19.08 -3.56 0.39
C LEU A 48 -20.02 -2.95 1.44
N PRO A 49 -20.84 -3.76 2.12
CA PRO A 49 -21.56 -3.30 3.31
C PRO A 49 -20.59 -2.69 4.33
N GLN A 50 -21.01 -1.60 4.99
CA GLN A 50 -20.14 -0.83 5.89
C GLN A 50 -19.56 -1.69 7.03
N GLU A 51 -20.38 -2.54 7.62
CA GLU A 51 -19.98 -3.47 8.68
C GLU A 51 -18.90 -4.45 8.19
N LEU A 52 -19.08 -5.01 6.99
CA LEU A 52 -18.14 -5.93 6.38
C LEU A 52 -16.79 -5.26 6.10
N HIS A 53 -16.82 -4.05 5.52
CA HIS A 53 -15.60 -3.28 5.28
C HIS A 53 -14.85 -2.96 6.58
N ARG A 54 -15.57 -2.63 7.67
CA ARG A 54 -14.98 -2.37 8.99
C ARG A 54 -14.31 -3.63 9.56
N GLN A 55 -14.97 -4.78 9.47
CA GLN A 55 -14.44 -6.06 9.93
C GLN A 55 -13.19 -6.45 9.13
N LEU A 56 -13.25 -6.35 7.79
CA LEU A 56 -12.11 -6.63 6.93
C LEU A 56 -10.89 -5.79 7.32
N LYS A 57 -11.09 -4.48 7.54
CA LYS A 57 -10.01 -3.58 7.96
C LYS A 57 -9.44 -3.96 9.33
N ALA A 58 -10.28 -4.36 10.28
CA ALA A 58 -9.85 -4.76 11.61
C ALA A 58 -9.02 -6.06 11.58
N ILE A 59 -9.46 -7.05 10.81
CA ILE A 59 -8.74 -8.33 10.63
C ILE A 59 -7.40 -8.07 9.96
N ALA A 60 -7.37 -7.33 8.85
CA ALA A 60 -6.15 -6.96 8.14
C ALA A 60 -5.12 -6.26 9.06
N ALA A 61 -5.59 -5.34 9.90
CA ALA A 61 -4.73 -4.66 10.87
C ALA A 61 -4.21 -5.59 11.98
N THR A 62 -5.00 -6.57 12.39
CA THR A 62 -4.65 -7.51 13.47
C THR A 62 -3.65 -8.56 13.00
N GLU A 63 -3.84 -9.07 11.78
CA GLU A 63 -3.00 -10.13 11.19
C GLU A 63 -1.76 -9.56 10.49
N GLY A 64 -1.69 -8.23 10.28
CA GLY A 64 -0.60 -7.58 9.56
C GLY A 64 -0.64 -7.85 8.06
N GLU A 65 -1.79 -8.28 7.54
CA GLU A 65 -1.99 -8.60 6.12
C GLU A 65 -2.61 -7.42 5.36
N GLU A 66 -2.36 -7.37 4.05
CA GLU A 66 -2.99 -6.37 3.19
C GLU A 66 -4.41 -6.81 2.80
N MET A 67 -5.40 -5.90 2.90
CA MET A 67 -6.79 -6.19 2.54
C MET A 67 -6.94 -6.76 1.11
N SER A 68 -6.09 -6.34 0.17
CA SER A 68 -6.09 -6.89 -1.19
C SER A 68 -5.70 -8.37 -1.25
N GLU A 69 -4.79 -8.80 -0.38
CA GLU A 69 -4.33 -10.20 -0.28
C GLU A 69 -5.48 -11.08 0.23
N ILE A 70 -6.14 -10.64 1.30
CA ILE A 70 -7.30 -11.31 1.89
C ILE A 70 -8.41 -11.46 0.84
N VAL A 71 -8.72 -10.38 0.11
CA VAL A 71 -9.74 -10.41 -0.96
C VAL A 71 -9.31 -11.34 -2.10
N GLU A 72 -8.04 -11.34 -2.50
CA GLU A 72 -7.53 -12.24 -3.55
C GLU A 72 -7.67 -13.71 -3.16
N GLN A 73 -7.30 -14.06 -1.92
CA GLN A 73 -7.45 -15.43 -1.40
C GLN A 73 -8.93 -15.86 -1.36
N LEU A 74 -9.82 -14.99 -0.88
CA LEU A 74 -11.26 -15.24 -0.86
C LEU A 74 -11.81 -15.47 -2.26
N LEU A 75 -11.41 -14.65 -3.24
CA LEU A 75 -11.83 -14.80 -4.64
C LEU A 75 -11.29 -16.09 -5.25
N LYS A 76 -10.01 -16.44 -5.03
CA LYS A 76 -9.43 -17.71 -5.49
C LYS A 76 -10.17 -18.92 -4.90
N ALA A 77 -10.46 -18.88 -3.60
CA ALA A 77 -11.20 -19.94 -2.92
C ALA A 77 -12.68 -20.03 -3.36
N TRP A 78 -13.29 -18.91 -3.71
CA TRP A 78 -14.62 -18.88 -4.29
C TRP A 78 -14.61 -19.46 -5.71
N MET A 79 -13.67 -19.02 -6.56
CA MET A 79 -13.55 -19.51 -7.93
C MET A 79 -13.24 -21.00 -7.98
N SER A 80 -12.35 -21.52 -7.14
CA SER A 80 -12.01 -22.96 -7.13
C SER A 80 -13.22 -23.86 -6.85
N LYS A 81 -14.23 -23.35 -6.13
CA LYS A 81 -15.49 -24.06 -5.87
C LYS A 81 -16.50 -23.98 -7.02
N HIS A 82 -16.33 -23.02 -7.93
CA HIS A 82 -17.25 -22.72 -9.02
C HIS A 82 -16.60 -22.83 -10.41
N SER A 83 -15.42 -23.45 -10.51
CA SER A 83 -14.62 -23.55 -11.75
C SER A 83 -15.14 -24.62 -12.74
N ASP A 84 -16.45 -24.87 -12.76
CA ASP A 84 -17.11 -25.63 -13.84
C ASP A 84 -17.57 -24.66 -14.96
N VAL A 85 -16.69 -23.73 -15.32
CA VAL A 85 -16.88 -22.72 -16.39
C VAL A 85 -15.68 -22.70 -17.30
#